data_AF-A0A8J6G7P0-F1
#
_entry.id   AF-A0A8J6G7P0-F1
#
_cell.length_a   1.000
_cell.length_b   1.000
_cell.length_c   1.000
_cell.angle_alpha   90.00
_cell.angle_beta   90.00
_cell.angle_gamma   90.00
#
_symmetry.space_group_name_H-M   'P 1'
#
loop_
_entity.id
_entity.type
_entity.pdbx_description
1 polymer ?
#
loop_
_entity_poly.entity_id
_entity_poly.type
_entity_poly.pdbx_seq_one_letter_code
_entity_poly.pdbx_strand_id
1 'polypeptide(L)'
;MTELPPEMNDFGLGPRTFKRKDDDRSGDRSVWTDTPADRERKAKEIQEARKSFSKKDEENILSGRDKRLAEQVSSYNESKRSESLMDIHHKKLKNKAVEDKNKHQERTPFDRDKDLKVNQFGEAQKKALIKKSRELKTRFSHDKGNMFL
;
A
#
# COMPACT_ATOMS: atom_id res chain seq x y z
N MET A 1 12.32 -4.70 -34.52
CA MET A 1 11.95 -3.27 -34.48
C MET A 1 11.22 -3.06 -33.16
N THR A 2 11.90 -2.51 -32.15
CA THR A 2 11.30 -2.18 -30.85
C THR A 2 11.12 -0.68 -30.82
N GLU A 3 9.92 -0.21 -31.18
CA GLU A 3 9.57 1.20 -31.09
C GLU A 3 9.25 1.55 -29.63
N LEU A 4 9.82 2.66 -29.17
CA LEU A 4 9.55 3.18 -27.83
C LEU A 4 8.15 3.81 -27.80
N PRO A 5 7.50 3.85 -26.63
CA PRO A 5 6.24 4.57 -26.46
C PRO A 5 6.40 6.03 -26.93
N PRO A 6 5.36 6.64 -27.53
CA PRO A 6 5.43 8.01 -28.06
C PRO A 6 5.81 9.06 -27.01
N GLU A 7 5.64 8.75 -25.72
CA GLU A 7 6.03 9.58 -24.58
C GLU A 7 7.53 9.50 -24.23
N MET A 8 8.29 8.57 -24.82
CA MET A 8 9.68 8.28 -24.47
C MET A 8 10.66 8.41 -25.64
N ASN A 9 10.21 8.90 -26.79
CA ASN A 9 11.01 9.00 -28.01
C ASN A 9 12.28 9.86 -27.87
N ASP A 10 12.26 10.86 -26.98
CA ASP A 10 13.37 11.80 -26.80
C ASP A 10 14.26 11.50 -25.57
N PHE A 11 14.14 10.30 -24.97
CA PHE A 11 14.97 9.93 -23.82
C PHE A 11 16.44 9.69 -24.23
N GLY A 12 17.23 10.76 -24.17
CA GLY A 12 18.69 10.67 -24.01
C GLY A 12 19.53 10.64 -25.28
N LEU A 13 18.95 10.80 -26.47
CA LEU A 13 19.71 10.84 -27.74
C LEU A 13 19.98 12.25 -28.30
N GLY A 14 19.56 13.31 -27.60
CA GLY A 14 19.76 14.70 -28.02
C GLY A 14 20.44 15.61 -26.96
N PRO A 15 20.86 16.84 -27.33
CA PRO A 15 21.45 17.80 -26.42
C PRO A 15 20.55 18.09 -25.22
N ARG A 16 21.06 17.86 -24.00
CA ARG A 16 20.31 18.06 -22.76
C ARG A 16 20.23 19.56 -22.45
N THR A 17 19.18 20.22 -22.93
CA THR A 17 18.88 21.62 -22.58
C THR A 17 17.75 21.68 -21.55
N PHE A 18 17.80 22.66 -20.65
CA PHE A 18 16.69 22.93 -19.73
C PHE A 18 15.48 23.44 -20.49
N LYS A 19 14.30 22.89 -20.22
CA LYS A 19 13.03 23.40 -20.77
C LYS A 19 12.76 24.78 -20.17
N ARG A 20 12.50 25.77 -21.02
CA ARG A 20 12.19 27.15 -20.61
C ARG A 20 10.73 27.36 -20.21
N LYS A 21 9.86 26.41 -20.55
CA LYS A 21 8.43 26.40 -20.25
C LYS A 21 8.03 25.00 -19.78
N ASP A 22 6.99 24.94 -18.97
CA ASP A 22 6.42 23.67 -18.52
C ASP A 22 5.85 22.90 -19.72
N ASP A 23 6.02 21.58 -19.70
CA ASP A 23 5.53 20.68 -20.73
C ASP A 23 4.16 20.13 -20.28
N ASP A 24 3.11 20.38 -21.07
CA ASP A 24 1.73 19.98 -20.78
C ASP A 24 1.56 18.44 -20.67
N ARG A 25 2.52 17.67 -21.20
CA ARG A 25 2.50 16.19 -21.11
C ARG A 25 2.82 15.65 -19.73
N SER A 26 3.36 16.51 -18.89
CA SER A 26 4.00 16.10 -17.68
C SER A 26 3.11 16.51 -16.51
N GLY A 27 2.53 15.51 -15.83
CA GLY A 27 1.43 15.69 -14.88
C GLY A 27 1.69 16.74 -13.78
N ASP A 28 0.64 17.02 -12.98
CA ASP A 28 0.63 18.16 -12.07
C ASP A 28 1.81 18.18 -11.07
N ARG A 29 2.67 19.20 -11.18
CA ARG A 29 3.82 19.47 -10.30
C ARG A 29 3.59 20.63 -9.34
N SER A 30 2.43 21.28 -9.41
CA SER A 30 2.11 22.46 -8.61
C SER A 30 1.76 22.15 -7.14
N VAL A 31 1.83 20.87 -6.75
CA VAL A 31 1.55 20.37 -5.39
C VAL A 31 2.36 21.10 -4.30
N TRP A 32 3.56 21.57 -4.63
CA TRP A 32 4.44 22.29 -3.71
C TRP A 32 4.22 23.82 -3.71
N THR A 33 3.64 24.38 -4.77
CA THR A 33 3.37 25.82 -4.89
C THR A 33 1.96 26.20 -4.47
N ASP A 34 1.07 25.21 -4.29
CA ASP A 34 -0.32 25.43 -3.95
C ASP A 34 -0.55 25.94 -2.52
N THR A 35 -1.44 26.93 -2.41
CA THR A 35 -1.97 27.35 -1.12
C THR A 35 -3.00 26.33 -0.59
N PRO A 36 -3.32 26.36 0.72
CA PRO A 36 -4.34 25.46 1.29
C PRO A 36 -5.70 25.55 0.57
N ALA A 37 -6.08 26.75 0.13
CA ALA A 37 -7.32 26.98 -0.62
C ALA A 37 -7.26 26.38 -2.04
N ASP A 38 -6.10 26.43 -2.71
CA ASP A 38 -5.91 25.85 -4.04
C ASP A 38 -5.92 24.32 -3.99
N ARG A 39 -5.34 23.74 -2.93
CA ARG A 39 -5.37 22.30 -2.69
C ARG A 39 -6.79 21.77 -2.51
N GLU A 40 -7.65 22.49 -1.79
CA GLU A 40 -9.07 22.11 -1.65
C GLU A 40 -9.84 22.21 -2.96
N ARG A 41 -9.58 23.24 -3.78
CA ARG A 41 -10.21 23.40 -5.10
C ARG A 41 -9.82 22.27 -6.05
N LYS A 42 -8.51 21.97 -6.16
CA LYS A 42 -8.03 20.87 -7.01
C LYS A 42 -8.51 19.50 -6.54
N ALA A 43 -8.60 19.28 -5.22
CA ALA A 43 -9.16 18.05 -4.69
C ALA A 43 -10.63 17.85 -5.10
N LYS A 44 -11.44 18.91 -5.09
CA LYS A 44 -12.83 18.88 -5.57
C LYS A 44 -12.91 18.60 -7.07
N GLU A 45 -12.09 19.28 -7.87
CA GLU A 45 -12.01 19.08 -9.31
C GLU A 45 -11.60 17.64 -9.67
N ILE A 46 -10.59 17.08 -9.00
CA ILE A 46 -10.18 15.68 -9.20
C ILE A 46 -11.31 14.72 -8.81
N GLN A 47 -12.04 14.99 -7.73
CA GLN A 47 -13.20 14.16 -7.35
C GLN A 47 -14.33 14.26 -8.37
N GLU A 48 -14.60 15.43 -8.92
CA GLU A 48 -15.62 15.64 -9.97
C GLU A 48 -15.21 14.99 -11.29
N ALA A 49 -13.95 15.13 -11.69
CA ALA A 49 -13.37 14.42 -12.83
C ALA A 49 -13.46 12.90 -12.64
N ARG A 50 -13.07 12.37 -11.47
CA ARG A 50 -13.20 10.94 -11.15
C ARG A 50 -14.65 10.46 -11.15
N LYS A 51 -15.60 11.25 -10.66
CA LYS A 51 -17.05 10.94 -10.75
C LYS A 51 -17.54 10.87 -12.20
N SER A 52 -16.95 11.65 -13.10
CA SER A 52 -17.28 11.61 -14.53
C SER A 52 -16.74 10.35 -15.23
N PHE A 53 -15.57 9.86 -14.79
CA PHE A 53 -14.99 8.60 -15.27
C PHE A 53 -15.63 7.35 -14.63
N SER A 54 -15.98 7.38 -13.35
CA SER A 54 -16.61 6.24 -12.66
C SER A 54 -18.01 5.92 -13.18
N LYS A 55 -18.72 6.91 -13.74
CA LYS A 55 -20.00 6.68 -14.44
C LYS A 55 -19.88 5.79 -15.67
N LYS A 56 -18.69 5.68 -16.29
CA LYS A 56 -18.46 4.75 -17.42
C LYS A 56 -18.15 3.33 -16.96
N ASP A 57 -17.66 3.15 -15.73
CA ASP A 57 -17.34 1.84 -15.16
C ASP A 57 -18.54 1.20 -14.45
N GLU A 58 -19.57 1.97 -14.11
CA GLU A 58 -20.79 1.47 -13.44
C GLU A 58 -21.73 0.69 -14.36
N GLU A 59 -21.51 0.68 -15.67
CA GLU A 59 -22.39 0.01 -16.65
C GLU A 59 -21.67 -1.08 -17.45
N ASN A 60 -20.78 -1.84 -16.82
CA ASN A 60 -20.62 -3.22 -17.28
C ASN A 60 -21.89 -3.95 -16.83
N ILE A 61 -22.96 -3.81 -17.62
CA ILE A 61 -24.28 -4.39 -17.36
C ILE A 61 -24.09 -5.90 -17.33
N LEU A 62 -23.80 -6.43 -16.15
CA LEU A 62 -23.74 -7.87 -15.91
C LEU A 62 -25.04 -8.44 -16.46
N SER A 63 -24.91 -9.35 -17.44
CA SER A 63 -26.06 -9.97 -18.07
C SER A 63 -26.95 -10.56 -16.98
N GLY A 64 -28.28 -10.60 -17.18
CA GLY A 64 -29.18 -11.22 -16.20
C GLY A 64 -28.77 -12.65 -15.84
N ARG A 65 -28.03 -13.32 -16.75
CA ARG A 65 -27.37 -14.61 -16.50
C ARG A 65 -26.25 -14.54 -15.46
N ASP A 66 -25.38 -13.54 -15.53
CA ASP A 66 -24.22 -13.40 -14.65
C ASP A 66 -24.63 -13.08 -13.21
N LYS A 67 -25.70 -12.30 -13.04
CA LYS A 67 -26.29 -12.04 -11.72
C LYS A 67 -26.78 -13.32 -11.06
N ARG A 68 -27.52 -14.16 -11.80
CA ARG A 68 -27.98 -15.47 -11.30
C ARG A 68 -26.81 -16.40 -10.96
N LEU A 69 -25.77 -16.40 -11.78
CA LEU A 69 -24.57 -17.19 -11.50
C LEU A 69 -23.86 -16.70 -10.24
N ALA A 70 -23.73 -15.38 -10.06
CA ALA A 70 -23.12 -14.79 -8.87
C ALA A 70 -23.90 -15.17 -7.59
N GLU A 71 -25.23 -15.11 -7.62
CA GLU A 71 -26.10 -15.53 -6.51
C GLU A 71 -25.99 -17.03 -6.17
N GLN A 72 -25.91 -17.89 -7.20
CA GLN A 72 -25.68 -19.33 -7.00
C GLN A 72 -24.31 -19.60 -6.36
N VAL A 73 -23.27 -18.88 -6.81
CA VAL A 73 -21.92 -19.02 -6.26
C VAL A 73 -21.84 -18.48 -4.84
N SER A 74 -22.50 -17.34 -4.54
CA SER A 74 -22.50 -16.76 -3.19
C SER A 74 -23.23 -17.69 -2.20
N SER A 75 -24.43 -18.18 -2.54
CA SER A 75 -25.19 -19.11 -1.68
C SER A 75 -24.45 -20.43 -1.43
N TYR A 76 -23.73 -20.97 -2.43
CA TYR A 76 -22.86 -22.12 -2.24
C TYR A 76 -21.68 -21.80 -1.30
N ASN A 77 -21.01 -20.67 -1.51
CA ASN A 77 -19.88 -20.28 -0.68
C ASN A 77 -20.28 -20.06 0.78
N GLU A 78 -21.43 -19.43 1.04
CA GLU A 78 -21.93 -19.20 2.41
C GLU A 78 -22.27 -20.48 3.16
N SER A 79 -22.77 -21.51 2.46
CA SER A 79 -23.20 -22.77 3.09
C SER A 79 -22.11 -23.84 3.16
N LYS A 80 -21.17 -23.85 2.20
CA LYS A 80 -20.17 -24.92 2.04
C LYS A 80 -18.72 -24.48 2.29
N ARG A 81 -18.43 -23.17 2.28
CA ARG A 81 -17.08 -22.65 2.55
C ARG A 81 -17.07 -21.81 3.83
N SER A 82 -15.92 -21.77 4.49
CA SER A 82 -15.67 -20.80 5.56
C SER A 82 -15.44 -19.40 4.99
N GLU A 83 -15.52 -18.38 5.84
CA GLU A 83 -15.22 -16.99 5.48
C GLU A 83 -13.89 -16.87 4.70
N SER A 84 -13.88 -16.03 3.66
CA SER A 84 -12.66 -15.77 2.89
C SER A 84 -11.58 -15.14 3.76
N LEU A 85 -10.31 -15.43 3.49
CA LEU A 85 -9.18 -14.81 4.19
C LEU A 85 -9.24 -13.27 4.13
N MET A 86 -9.68 -12.73 2.98
CA MET A 86 -9.86 -11.28 2.80
C MET A 86 -11.00 -10.74 3.68
N ASP A 87 -12.12 -11.46 3.76
CA ASP A 87 -13.26 -11.08 4.59
C ASP A 87 -12.89 -11.14 6.07
N ILE A 88 -12.16 -12.17 6.49
CA ILE A 88 -11.60 -12.29 7.84
C ILE A 88 -10.70 -11.10 8.15
N HIS A 89 -9.84 -10.69 7.21
CA HIS A 89 -8.97 -9.54 7.40
C HIS A 89 -9.77 -8.25 7.55
N HIS A 90 -10.75 -8.00 6.68
CA HIS A 90 -11.62 -6.84 6.77
C HIS A 90 -12.43 -6.81 8.06
N LYS A 91 -12.98 -7.95 8.49
CA LYS A 91 -13.71 -8.09 9.76
C LYS A 91 -12.80 -7.78 10.95
N LYS A 92 -11.55 -8.27 10.93
CA LYS A 92 -10.54 -7.94 11.96
C LYS A 92 -10.22 -6.44 12.01
N LEU A 93 -10.05 -5.78 10.87
CA LEU A 93 -9.80 -4.33 10.84
C LEU A 93 -11.00 -3.54 11.38
N LYS A 94 -12.22 -3.92 11.00
CA LYS A 94 -13.45 -3.29 11.51
C LYS A 94 -13.60 -3.48 13.02
N ASN A 95 -13.39 -4.69 13.52
CA ASN A 95 -13.48 -4.98 14.96
C ASN A 95 -12.44 -4.20 15.75
N LYS A 96 -11.19 -4.14 15.30
CA LYS A 96 -10.15 -3.31 15.93
C LYS A 96 -10.57 -1.84 15.99
N ALA A 97 -11.08 -1.29 14.89
CA ALA A 97 -11.54 0.10 14.86
C ALA A 97 -12.73 0.36 15.80
N VAL A 98 -13.63 -0.60 15.98
CA VAL A 98 -14.74 -0.48 16.95
C VAL A 98 -14.23 -0.60 18.38
N GLU A 99 -13.32 -1.53 18.65
CA GLU A 99 -12.69 -1.72 19.95
C GLU A 99 -11.90 -0.46 20.38
N ASP A 100 -11.18 0.15 19.44
CA ASP A 100 -10.42 1.37 19.69
C ASP A 100 -11.32 2.59 19.91
N LYS A 101 -12.53 2.61 19.32
CA LYS A 101 -13.55 3.64 19.59
C LYS A 101 -14.27 3.45 20.93
N ASN A 102 -14.40 2.20 21.40
CA ASN A 102 -15.02 1.90 22.69
C ASN A 102 -14.07 2.17 23.86
N LYS A 103 -12.76 2.24 23.62
CA LYS A 103 -11.78 2.68 24.62
C LYS A 103 -11.93 4.19 24.81
N HIS A 104 -11.99 4.65 26.06
CA HIS A 104 -12.00 6.08 26.36
C HIS A 104 -10.74 6.72 25.76
N GLN A 105 -10.96 7.61 24.80
CA GLN A 105 -9.89 8.24 24.03
C GLN A 105 -9.28 9.38 24.84
N GLU A 106 -8.60 9.03 25.92
CA GLU A 106 -7.79 9.98 26.68
C GLU A 106 -6.54 10.36 25.88
N ARG A 107 -6.10 11.61 26.01
CA ARG A 107 -4.88 12.07 25.34
C ARG A 107 -3.69 11.32 25.91
N THR A 108 -3.21 10.34 25.15
CA THR A 108 -2.00 9.59 25.50
C THR A 108 -0.78 10.45 25.17
N PRO A 109 0.24 10.53 26.05
CA PRO A 109 1.49 11.19 25.72
C PRO A 109 2.20 10.48 24.56
N PHE A 110 3.02 11.22 23.81
CA PHE A 110 3.81 10.67 22.72
C PHE A 110 4.79 9.61 23.24
N ASP A 111 4.72 8.41 22.68
CA ASP A 111 5.62 7.30 22.96
C ASP A 111 6.45 7.03 21.72
N ARG A 112 7.76 7.24 21.80
CA ARG A 112 8.68 7.05 20.67
C ARG A 112 8.54 5.66 20.06
N ASP A 113 8.40 4.60 20.85
CA ASP A 113 8.40 3.25 20.28
C ASP A 113 7.08 2.89 19.59
N LYS A 114 5.97 3.49 20.04
CA LYS A 114 4.63 3.26 19.47
C LYS A 114 4.32 4.21 18.32
N ASP A 115 4.64 5.48 18.49
CA ASP A 115 4.28 6.56 17.57
C ASP A 115 5.35 6.78 16.50
N LEU A 116 6.63 6.57 16.84
CA LEU A 116 7.69 6.60 15.85
C LEU A 116 7.80 5.21 15.20
N LYS A 117 7.25 5.09 13.99
CA LYS A 117 7.39 3.88 13.13
C LYS A 117 8.79 3.75 12.53
N VAL A 118 9.84 4.11 13.27
CA VAL A 118 11.23 4.05 12.83
C VAL A 118 11.86 2.78 13.41
N ASN A 119 12.47 1.95 12.55
CA ASN A 119 13.13 0.69 12.92
C ASN A 119 12.23 -0.35 13.61
N GLN A 120 10.95 -0.41 13.25
CA GLN A 120 10.06 -1.50 13.65
C GLN A 120 10.40 -2.78 12.88
N PHE A 121 11.51 -3.43 13.22
CA PHE A 121 11.67 -4.85 12.92
C PHE A 121 10.46 -5.57 13.50
N GLY A 122 9.73 -6.31 12.66
CA GLY A 122 8.59 -7.10 13.15
C GLY A 122 9.05 -8.01 14.29
N GLU A 123 8.16 -8.36 15.23
CA GLU A 123 8.53 -9.19 16.39
C GLU A 123 9.25 -10.49 15.99
N ALA A 124 8.87 -11.07 14.85
CA ALA A 124 9.54 -12.22 14.27
C ALA A 124 11.00 -11.93 13.88
N GLN A 125 11.26 -10.78 13.24
CA GLN A 125 12.62 -10.35 12.87
C GLN A 125 13.46 -10.04 14.12
N LYS A 126 12.88 -9.39 15.14
CA LYS A 126 13.55 -9.16 16.44
C LYS A 126 13.93 -10.49 17.11
N LYS A 127 12.98 -11.44 17.20
CA LYS A 127 13.22 -12.77 17.77
C LYS A 127 14.28 -13.55 16.99
N ALA A 128 14.24 -13.48 15.65
CA ALA A 128 15.23 -14.11 14.80
C ALA A 128 16.64 -13.53 15.02
N LEU A 129 16.76 -12.21 15.13
CA LEU A 129 18.03 -11.54 15.38
C LEU A 129 18.60 -11.88 16.77
N ILE A 130 17.75 -11.90 17.80
CA ILE A 130 18.13 -12.34 19.15
C ILE A 130 18.58 -13.80 19.13
N LYS A 131 17.86 -14.70 18.45
CA LYS A 131 18.24 -16.12 18.32
C LYS A 131 19.60 -16.27 17.63
N LYS A 132 19.80 -15.60 16.49
CA LYS A 132 21.09 -15.57 15.78
C LYS A 132 22.23 -15.06 16.66
N SER A 133 22.00 -14.03 17.47
CA SER A 133 23.02 -13.48 18.37
C SER A 133 23.43 -14.46 19.47
N ARG A 134 22.50 -15.26 20.01
CA ARG A 134 22.79 -16.29 21.02
C ARG A 134 23.69 -17.40 20.46
N GLU A 135 23.49 -17.76 19.21
CA GLU A 135 24.27 -18.78 18.50
C GLU A 135 25.69 -18.31 18.13
N LEU A 136 26.01 -17.01 18.20
CA LEU A 136 27.38 -16.53 17.95
C LEU A 136 28.37 -17.06 19.01
N LYS A 137 27.94 -17.22 20.26
CA LYS A 137 28.80 -17.71 21.35
C LYS A 137 29.23 -19.17 21.13
N THR A 138 28.41 -19.99 20.47
CA THR A 138 28.76 -21.38 20.12
C THR A 138 29.51 -21.49 18.80
N ARG A 139 29.38 -20.51 17.91
CA ARG A 139 30.17 -20.46 16.66
C ARG A 139 31.65 -20.15 16.89
N PHE A 140 31.96 -19.39 17.94
CA PHE A 140 33.32 -19.04 18.33
C PHE A 140 33.73 -19.67 19.68
N SER A 141 32.91 -20.56 20.24
CA SER A 141 33.34 -21.35 21.39
C SER A 141 34.51 -22.21 20.94
N HIS A 142 35.62 -22.13 21.68
CA HIS A 142 36.81 -22.90 21.39
C HIS A 142 36.48 -24.37 21.55
N ASP A 143 36.19 -25.04 20.44
CA ASP A 143 36.18 -26.48 20.44
C ASP A 143 37.64 -26.93 20.56
N LYS A 144 37.94 -27.82 21.50
CA LYS A 144 39.31 -28.28 21.78
C LYS A 144 39.90 -29.14 20.64
N GLY A 145 39.26 -29.15 19.46
CA GLY A 145 39.40 -30.21 18.46
C GLY A 145 39.84 -29.78 17.06
N ASN A 146 39.74 -28.52 16.65
CA ASN A 146 40.09 -28.15 15.26
C ASN A 146 40.93 -26.87 15.20
N MET A 147 42.26 -27.05 15.22
CA MET A 147 43.19 -26.09 14.64
C MET A 147 43.10 -26.23 13.12
N PHE A 148 42.50 -25.26 12.45
CA PHE A 148 42.67 -25.12 11.01
C PHE A 148 44.05 -24.49 10.77
N LEU A 149 44.96 -25.30 10.24
CA LEU A 149 46.26 -24.91 9.69
C LEU A 149 46.06 -24.14 8.38
#